data_AF-A0A7C7W3S5-F1
#
_entry.id   AF-A0A7C7W3S5-F1
#
_cell.length_a   1.000
_cell.length_b   1.000
_cell.length_c   1.000
_cell.angle_alpha   90.00
_cell.angle_beta   90.00
_cell.angle_gamma   90.00
#
_symmetry.space_group_name_H-M   'P 1'
#
loop_
_entity.id
_entity.type
_entity.pdbx_description
1 polymer ?
#
loop_
_entity_poly.entity_id
_entity_poly.type
_entity_poly.pdbx_seq_one_letter_code
_entity_poly.pdbx_strand_id
1 'polypeptide(L)'
;MDVAAILGYQLFAISCIASKQGGGETKKHLFEIFVRARQLGGDEARIGLVCCVPNPAALQAEVEETWDAEGKIRVFGQGQLLDLAVWLEDWFRTANREV
;
A
#
# COMPACT_ATOMS: atom_id res chain seq x y z
N MET A 1 5.48 -3.15 -9.41
CA MET A 1 5.14 -4.04 -8.28
C MET A 1 6.35 -4.89 -7.98
N ASP A 2 6.71 -5.04 -6.71
CA ASP A 2 7.90 -5.78 -6.31
C ASP A 2 7.54 -7.09 -5.60
N VAL A 3 6.42 -7.07 -4.85
CA VAL A 3 5.89 -8.23 -4.16
C VAL A 3 4.40 -8.36 -4.47
N ALA A 4 3.95 -9.57 -4.73
CA ALA A 4 2.54 -9.91 -4.87
C ALA A 4 2.22 -11.12 -3.99
N ALA A 5 1.10 -11.06 -3.27
CA ALA A 5 0.59 -12.16 -2.47
C ALA A 5 -0.90 -12.32 -2.72
N ILE A 6 -1.38 -13.56 -2.60
CA ILE A 6 -2.82 -13.88 -2.68
C ILE A 6 -3.22 -14.60 -1.39
N LEU A 7 -4.26 -14.08 -0.72
CA LEU A 7 -4.84 -14.69 0.47
C LEU A 7 -6.36 -14.71 0.33
N GLY A 8 -6.98 -15.89 0.36
CA GLY A 8 -8.44 -16.00 0.23
C GLY A 8 -8.99 -15.34 -1.04
N TYR A 9 -8.28 -15.51 -2.18
CA TYR A 9 -8.59 -14.87 -3.49
C TYR A 9 -8.37 -13.35 -3.56
N GLN A 10 -7.94 -12.72 -2.47
CA GLN A 10 -7.59 -11.31 -2.44
C GLN A 10 -6.15 -11.09 -2.90
N LEU A 11 -5.94 -10.28 -3.95
CA LEU A 11 -4.61 -9.82 -4.36
C LEU A 11 -4.13 -8.71 -3.43
N PHE A 12 -2.91 -8.85 -2.92
CA PHE A 12 -2.12 -7.83 -2.25
C PHE A 12 -0.90 -7.50 -3.12
N ALA A 13 -0.88 -6.33 -3.72
CA ALA A 13 0.24 -5.85 -4.54
C ALA A 13 1.04 -4.81 -3.77
N ILE A 14 2.34 -5.06 -3.57
CA ILE A 14 3.20 -4.24 -2.72
C ILE A 14 4.37 -3.69 -3.54
N SER A 15 4.62 -2.40 -3.40
CA SER A 15 5.78 -1.68 -3.97
C SER A 15 6.72 -1.28 -2.85
N CYS A 16 8.02 -1.28 -3.13
CA CYS A 16 9.07 -0.94 -2.18
C CYS A 16 9.93 0.18 -2.76
N ILE A 17 10.06 1.29 -2.03
CA ILE A 17 10.88 2.43 -2.47
C ILE A 17 11.79 2.89 -1.34
N ALA A 18 13.09 2.90 -1.60
CA ALA A 18 14.09 3.45 -0.68
C ALA A 18 14.16 4.99 -0.72
N SER A 19 13.00 5.67 -0.76
CA SER A 19 12.90 7.13 -0.74
C SER A 19 12.51 7.62 0.64
N LYS A 20 13.24 8.63 1.14
CA LYS A 20 12.91 9.37 2.37
C LYS A 20 11.99 10.56 2.10
N GLN A 21 11.77 10.90 0.83
CA GLN A 21 10.97 12.05 0.42
C GLN A 21 9.55 11.58 0.09
N GLY A 22 8.54 12.17 0.75
CA GLY A 22 7.12 11.99 0.39
C GLY A 22 6.70 12.75 -0.88
N GLY A 23 7.67 13.19 -1.69
CA GLY A 23 7.46 14.00 -2.88
C GLY A 23 6.93 13.22 -4.10
N GLY A 24 6.93 13.88 -5.25
CA GLY A 24 6.28 13.40 -6.47
C GLY A 24 6.70 12.01 -6.95
N GLU A 25 7.96 11.62 -6.79
CA GLU A 25 8.43 10.29 -7.24
C GLU A 25 7.80 9.14 -6.43
N THR A 26 7.69 9.28 -5.12
CA THR A 26 7.03 8.28 -4.26
C THR A 26 5.55 8.13 -4.65
N LYS A 27 4.88 9.24 -4.97
CA LYS A 27 3.48 9.24 -5.44
C LYS A 27 3.32 8.60 -6.82
N LYS A 28 4.23 8.86 -7.76
CA LYS A 28 4.21 8.24 -9.10
C LYS A 28 4.33 6.72 -9.02
N HIS A 29 5.25 6.21 -8.20
CA HIS A 29 5.39 4.77 -8.00
C HIS A 29 4.14 4.14 -7.36
N LEU A 30 3.55 4.82 -6.39
CA LEU A 30 2.31 4.38 -5.76
C LEU A 30 1.15 4.37 -6.78
N PHE A 31 1.08 5.34 -7.69
CA PHE A 31 0.07 5.41 -8.74
C PHE A 31 0.23 4.29 -9.77
N GLU A 32 1.47 4.03 -10.21
CA GLU A 32 1.78 2.93 -11.13
C GLU A 32 1.34 1.58 -10.55
N ILE A 33 1.67 1.30 -9.29
CA ILE A 33 1.23 0.05 -8.67
C ILE A 33 -0.28 0.02 -8.44
N PHE A 34 -0.91 1.14 -8.09
CA PHE A 34 -2.36 1.23 -7.94
C PHE A 34 -3.09 0.81 -9.22
N VAL A 35 -2.70 1.39 -10.36
CA VAL A 35 -3.27 1.05 -11.66
C VAL A 35 -3.04 -0.42 -12.02
N ARG A 36 -1.81 -0.93 -11.82
CA ARG A 36 -1.48 -2.33 -12.16
C ARG A 36 -2.17 -3.35 -11.25
N ALA A 37 -2.25 -3.06 -9.95
CA ALA A 37 -2.91 -3.92 -8.98
C ALA A 37 -4.40 -4.07 -9.31
N ARG A 38 -5.07 -2.97 -9.67
CA ARG A 38 -6.48 -2.99 -10.09
C ARG A 38 -6.69 -3.76 -11.40
N GLN A 39 -5.78 -3.62 -12.37
CA GLN A 39 -5.86 -4.37 -13.63
C GLN A 39 -5.73 -5.89 -13.44
N LEU A 40 -4.96 -6.33 -12.44
CA LEU A 40 -4.68 -7.75 -12.20
C LEU A 40 -5.62 -8.39 -11.17
N GLY A 41 -5.99 -7.67 -10.12
CA GLY A 41 -6.79 -8.16 -9.00
C GLY A 41 -8.21 -7.62 -8.94
N GLY A 42 -8.63 -6.82 -9.92
CA GLY A 42 -9.95 -6.19 -9.94
C GLY A 42 -10.14 -5.13 -8.86
N ASP A 43 -11.39 -4.78 -8.60
CA ASP A 43 -11.73 -3.71 -7.64
C ASP A 43 -11.44 -4.06 -6.19
N GLU A 44 -11.29 -5.34 -5.88
CA GLU A 44 -10.95 -5.80 -4.54
C GLU A 44 -9.47 -5.68 -4.22
N ALA A 45 -8.59 -5.56 -5.23
CA ALA A 45 -7.14 -5.52 -5.05
C ALA A 45 -6.71 -4.56 -3.91
N ARG A 46 -5.79 -5.03 -3.05
CA ARG A 46 -5.23 -4.27 -1.94
C ARG A 46 -3.82 -3.82 -2.31
N ILE A 47 -3.49 -2.57 -2.05
CA ILE A 47 -2.27 -1.92 -2.52
C ILE A 47 -1.42 -1.51 -1.32
N GLY A 48 -0.18 -1.96 -1.30
CA GLY A 48 0.80 -1.67 -0.26
C GLY A 48 1.96 -0.85 -0.80
N LEU A 49 2.43 0.12 -0.02
CA LEU A 49 3.71 0.80 -0.28
C LEU A 49 4.58 0.72 0.96
N VAL A 50 5.76 0.13 0.80
CA VAL A 50 6.83 0.14 1.80
C VAL A 50 7.83 1.22 1.41
N CYS A 51 8.04 2.20 2.28
CA CYS A 51 8.94 3.32 2.00
C CYS A 51 9.62 3.87 3.26
N CYS A 52 10.59 4.78 3.06
CA CYS A 52 11.35 5.40 4.15
C CYS A 52 10.81 6.77 4.57
N VAL A 53 9.56 7.12 4.24
CA VAL A 53 8.97 8.39 4.63
C VAL A 53 8.62 8.37 6.13
N PRO A 54 8.85 9.47 6.87
CA PRO A 54 8.62 9.50 8.32
C PRO A 54 7.14 9.57 8.69
N ASN A 55 6.30 10.19 7.86
CA ASN A 55 4.86 10.30 8.08
C ASN A 55 4.08 9.54 6.98
N PRO A 56 3.97 8.20 7.08
CA PRO A 56 3.24 7.40 6.09
C PRO A 56 1.72 7.68 6.10
N ALA A 57 1.16 8.07 7.24
CA ALA A 57 -0.28 8.33 7.37
C ALA A 57 -0.73 9.53 6.52
N ALA A 58 0.05 10.60 6.47
CA ALA A 58 -0.25 11.75 5.60
C ALA A 58 -0.20 11.38 4.12
N LEU A 59 0.79 10.57 3.71
CA LEU A 59 0.88 10.08 2.34
C LEU A 59 -0.29 9.15 1.98
N GLN A 60 -0.69 8.27 2.91
CA GLN A 60 -1.82 7.38 2.70
C GLN A 60 -3.12 8.18 2.51
N ALA A 61 -3.42 9.09 3.44
CA ALA A 61 -4.64 9.90 3.40
C ALA A 61 -4.74 10.73 2.10
N GLU A 62 -3.65 11.40 1.72
CA GLU A 62 -3.59 12.17 0.47
C GLU A 62 -3.91 11.30 -0.75
N VAL A 63 -3.40 10.07 -0.76
CA VAL A 63 -3.54 9.17 -1.90
C VAL A 63 -4.93 8.54 -1.94
N GLU A 64 -5.47 8.12 -0.78
CA GLU A 64 -6.82 7.59 -0.67
C GLU A 64 -7.85 8.62 -1.12
N GLU A 65 -7.70 9.89 -0.71
CA GLU A 65 -8.54 11.00 -1.14
C GLU A 65 -8.41 11.28 -2.64
N THR A 66 -7.19 11.33 -3.17
CA THR A 66 -6.97 11.68 -4.58
C THR A 66 -7.50 10.60 -5.54
N TRP A 67 -7.51 9.33 -5.14
CA TRP A 67 -7.80 8.19 -6.03
C TRP A 67 -9.09 7.44 -5.73
N ASP A 68 -9.92 7.94 -4.81
CA ASP A 68 -11.17 7.30 -4.40
C ASP A 68 -10.93 5.82 -4.01
N ALA A 69 -9.92 5.61 -3.17
CA ALA A 69 -9.34 4.30 -2.86
C ALA A 69 -9.37 4.00 -1.35
N GLU A 70 -10.35 4.57 -0.65
CA GLU A 70 -10.52 4.44 0.80
C GLU A 70 -10.51 2.97 1.24
N GLY A 71 -9.61 2.65 2.18
CA GLY A 71 -9.49 1.30 2.74
C GLY A 71 -8.78 0.29 1.84
N LYS A 72 -8.41 0.66 0.61
CA LYS A 72 -7.69 -0.23 -0.34
C LYS A 72 -6.18 -0.06 -0.27
N ILE A 73 -5.70 1.08 0.25
CA ILE A 73 -4.29 1.45 0.25
C ILE A 73 -3.72 1.39 1.66
N ARG A 74 -2.51 0.87 1.80
CA ARG A 74 -1.73 0.90 3.04
C ARG A 74 -0.32 1.37 2.77
N VAL A 75 0.15 2.35 3.55
CA VAL A 75 1.53 2.85 3.46
C VAL A 75 2.28 2.47 4.74
N PHE A 76 3.40 1.78 4.58
CA PHE A 76 4.34 1.42 5.64
C PHE A 76 5.56 2.33 5.53
N GLY A 77 5.73 3.20 6.52
CA GLY A 77 6.80 4.20 6.55
C GLY A 77 8.00 3.78 7.40
N GLN A 78 8.95 4.70 7.56
CA GLN A 78 10.22 4.47 8.26
C GLN A 78 10.05 3.82 9.64
N GLY A 79 9.10 4.29 10.44
CA GLY A 79 8.87 3.78 11.80
C GLY A 79 8.34 2.35 11.85
N GLN A 80 7.79 1.84 10.75
CA GLN A 80 7.20 0.49 10.68
C GLN A 80 8.16 -0.54 10.07
N LEU A 81 9.32 -0.12 9.55
CA LEU A 81 10.23 -1.03 8.84
C LEU A 81 10.87 -2.10 9.74
N LEU A 82 11.13 -1.78 11.02
CA LEU A 82 11.72 -2.73 11.97
C LEU A 82 10.79 -3.91 12.24
N ASP A 83 9.49 -3.64 12.36
CA ASP A 83 8.46 -4.64 12.66
C ASP A 83 7.55 -4.90 11.44
N LEU A 84 8.09 -4.74 10.22
CA LEU A 84 7.29 -4.75 8.99
C LEU A 84 6.44 -6.03 8.85
N ALA A 85 6.99 -7.17 9.27
CA ALA A 85 6.26 -8.45 9.26
C ALA A 85 4.98 -8.41 10.11
N VAL A 86 5.03 -7.77 11.28
CA VAL A 86 3.86 -7.62 12.18
C VAL A 86 2.81 -6.72 11.53
N TRP A 87 3.25 -5.61 10.94
CA TRP A 87 2.37 -4.67 10.25
C TRP A 87 1.71 -5.27 9.00
N LEU A 88 2.45 -6.08 8.23
CA LEU A 88 1.91 -6.81 7.09
C LEU A 88 0.93 -7.89 7.52
N GLU A 89 1.24 -8.64 8.57
CA GLU A 89 0.32 -9.65 9.11
C GLU A 89 -1.00 -9.02 9.56
N ASP A 90 -0.93 -7.93 10.33
CA ASP A 90 -2.13 -7.20 10.77
C ASP A 90 -2.96 -6.73 9.56
N TRP A 91 -2.30 -6.14 8.56
CA TRP A 91 -2.98 -5.69 7.35
C TRP A 91 -3.63 -6.85 6.58
N PHE A 92 -2.94 -7.96 6.36
CA PHE A 92 -3.50 -9.13 5.68
C PHE A 92 -4.71 -9.71 6.41
N ARG A 93 -4.75 -9.63 7.75
CA ARG A 93 -5.87 -10.13 8.57
C ARG A 93 -7.05 -9.18 8.62
N THR A 94 -6.83 -7.88 8.43
CA THR A 94 -7.84 -6.84 8.63
C THR A 94 -8.39 -6.25 7.33
N ALA A 95 -7.64 -6.32 6.23
CA ALA A 95 -8.03 -5.74 4.94
C ALA A 95 -9.34 -6.32 4.34
N ASN A 96 -9.76 -7.50 4.79
CA ASN A 96 -10.97 -8.20 4.33
C ASN A 96 -12.12 -8.16 5.36
N ARG A 97 -11.97 -7.47 6.49
CA ARG A 97 -13.09 -7.32 7.42
C ARG A 97 -14.04 -6.27 6.85
N GLU A 98 -15.21 -6.73 6.41
CA GLU A 98 -16.34 -5.86 6.07
C GLU A 98 -16.58 -4.90 7.25
N VAL A 99 -16.64 -3.59 6.96
CA VAL A 99 -17.15 -2.57 7.88
C VAL A 99 -18.66 -2.51 7.76
#